data_AF-A0A381ZZS9-F1
#
_entry.id   AF-A0A381ZZS9-F1
#
_cell.length_a   1.000
_cell.length_b   1.000
_cell.length_c   1.000
_cell.angle_alpha   90.00
_cell.angle_beta   90.00
_cell.angle_gamma   90.00
#
_symmetry.space_group_name_H-M   'P 1'
#
loop_
_entity.id
_entity.type
_entity.pdbx_description
1 polymer ?
#
loop_
_entity_poly.entity_id
_entity_poly.type
_entity_poly.pdbx_seq_one_letter_code
_entity_poly.pdbx_strand_id
1 'polypeptide(L)'
;MNEENTNNETQNEEENTPTPNEKGGVLIEGHIKIFDPNNDEVFVDKRNAIHYENFSNSLAQAMSNKNLGHIYKMGFGNGGSSVDPTGIITYLPPNTTGTNADLYNETYTKVVDDTAAANTDPSRNKLTVSHTSGKVYTDIVCTC
;
A
#
# COMPACT_ATOMS: atom_id res chain seq x y z
N MET A 1 -34.51 -29.97 -53.03
CA MET A 1 -33.54 -30.87 -52.36
C MET A 1 -32.17 -30.43 -52.84
N ASN A 2 -31.38 -29.62 -52.15
CA ASN A 2 -31.42 -29.05 -50.81
C ASN A 2 -30.82 -27.64 -50.88
N GLU A 3 -31.36 -26.71 -50.07
CA GLU A 3 -30.73 -25.43 -49.77
C GLU A 3 -29.54 -25.68 -48.84
N GLU A 4 -28.33 -25.34 -49.27
CA GLU A 4 -27.16 -25.30 -48.40
C GLU A 4 -27.19 -23.99 -47.63
N ASN A 5 -27.52 -24.11 -46.35
CA ASN A 5 -27.59 -23.04 -45.38
C ASN A 5 -26.16 -22.81 -44.84
N THR A 6 -25.45 -21.83 -45.37
CA THR A 6 -24.13 -21.42 -44.86
C THR A 6 -24.32 -20.64 -43.57
N ASN A 7 -24.26 -21.34 -42.43
CA ASN A 7 -24.19 -20.71 -41.11
C ASN A 7 -22.87 -19.96 -40.98
N ASN A 8 -22.94 -18.63 -41.03
CA ASN A 8 -21.88 -17.75 -40.55
C ASN A 8 -21.83 -17.86 -39.02
N GLU A 9 -20.86 -18.62 -38.51
CA GLU A 9 -20.47 -18.55 -37.11
C GLU A 9 -19.73 -17.22 -36.90
N THR A 10 -20.46 -16.23 -36.38
CA THR A 10 -19.88 -15.00 -35.86
C THR A 10 -18.96 -15.37 -34.69
N GLN A 11 -17.66 -15.36 -34.94
CA GLN A 11 -16.65 -15.45 -33.89
C GLN A 11 -16.83 -14.22 -32.99
N ASN A 12 -17.34 -14.43 -31.78
CA ASN A 12 -17.31 -13.40 -30.74
C ASN A 12 -15.84 -13.13 -30.41
N GLU A 13 -15.33 -11.99 -30.86
CA GLU A 13 -14.07 -11.44 -30.37
C GLU A 13 -14.25 -11.14 -28.88
N GLU A 14 -13.67 -11.97 -28.02
CA GLU A 14 -13.49 -11.63 -26.61
C GLU A 14 -12.60 -10.38 -26.56
N GLU A 15 -13.22 -9.23 -26.26
CA GLU A 15 -12.49 -8.00 -25.95
C GLU A 15 -11.47 -8.30 -24.85
N ASN A 16 -10.20 -8.37 -25.24
CA ASN A 16 -9.07 -8.43 -24.32
C ASN A 16 -9.00 -7.08 -23.58
N THR A 17 -9.84 -6.94 -22.57
CA THR A 17 -9.72 -5.87 -21.58
C THR A 17 -8.41 -6.09 -20.83
N PRO A 18 -7.53 -5.08 -20.76
CA PRO A 18 -6.25 -5.23 -20.06
C PRO A 18 -6.53 -5.55 -18.60
N THR A 19 -6.21 -6.78 -18.19
CA THR A 19 -6.36 -7.23 -16.80
C THR A 19 -5.31 -6.53 -15.94
N PRO A 20 -5.70 -5.97 -14.78
CA PRO A 20 -4.74 -5.39 -13.85
C PRO A 20 -3.67 -6.39 -13.38
N ASN A 21 -2.43 -5.93 -13.20
CA ASN A 21 -1.32 -6.79 -12.79
C ASN A 21 -1.31 -7.00 -11.26
N GLU A 22 -1.82 -8.15 -10.81
CA GLU A 22 -1.97 -8.50 -9.39
C GLU A 22 -0.76 -9.22 -8.77
N LYS A 23 0.43 -9.18 -9.39
CA LYS A 23 1.65 -9.85 -8.87
C LYS A 23 2.35 -9.06 -7.74
N GLY A 24 1.59 -8.52 -6.79
CA GLY A 24 2.11 -7.87 -5.58
C GLY A 24 2.37 -8.88 -4.44
N GLY A 25 3.16 -8.47 -3.43
CA GLY A 25 3.38 -9.27 -2.20
C GLY A 25 2.15 -9.41 -1.30
N VAL A 26 1.08 -8.64 -1.57
CA VAL A 26 -0.23 -8.71 -0.93
C VAL A 26 -1.28 -8.77 -2.05
N LEU A 27 -2.17 -9.76 -2.00
CA LEU A 27 -3.27 -9.90 -2.95
C LEU A 27 -4.49 -9.11 -2.43
N ILE A 28 -4.95 -8.15 -3.22
CA ILE A 28 -6.16 -7.37 -2.92
C ILE A 28 -7.06 -7.47 -4.14
N GLU A 29 -8.28 -7.97 -3.97
CA GLU A 29 -9.24 -8.12 -5.05
C GLU A 29 -10.50 -7.31 -4.76
N GLY A 30 -10.97 -6.55 -5.75
CA GLY A 30 -12.27 -5.90 -5.69
C GLY A 30 -13.36 -6.90 -6.03
N HIS A 31 -14.49 -6.86 -5.30
CA HIS A 31 -15.61 -7.75 -5.53
C HIS A 31 -16.93 -6.98 -5.47
N ILE A 32 -17.84 -7.26 -6.40
CA ILE A 32 -19.20 -6.71 -6.38
C ILE A 32 -20.20 -7.85 -6.37
N LYS A 33 -21.06 -7.86 -5.35
CA LYS A 33 -22.22 -8.73 -5.25
C LYS A 33 -23.49 -7.88 -5.14
N ILE A 34 -24.43 -8.10 -6.04
CA ILE A 34 -25.77 -7.49 -6.04
C ILE A 34 -26.76 -8.64 -5.93
N PHE A 35 -27.54 -8.67 -4.85
CA PHE A 35 -28.51 -9.73 -4.59
C PHE A 35 -29.75 -9.17 -3.88
N ASP A 36 -30.89 -9.84 -4.02
CA ASP A 36 -32.11 -9.50 -3.27
C ASP A 36 -32.02 -10.16 -1.87
N PRO A 37 -32.05 -9.36 -0.78
CA PRO A 37 -31.93 -9.90 0.58
C PRO A 37 -33.15 -10.70 1.05
N ASN A 38 -34.27 -10.67 0.34
CA ASN A 38 -35.50 -11.37 0.75
C ASN A 38 -35.54 -12.83 0.29
N ASN A 39 -34.88 -13.15 -0.82
CA ASN A 39 -34.87 -14.48 -1.43
C ASN A 39 -33.46 -14.98 -1.79
N ASP A 40 -32.41 -14.20 -1.48
CA ASP A 40 -31.01 -14.45 -1.81
C ASP A 40 -30.71 -14.60 -3.32
N GLU A 41 -31.60 -14.11 -4.19
CA GLU A 41 -31.38 -14.13 -5.64
C GLU A 41 -30.21 -13.22 -6.01
N VAL A 42 -29.21 -13.77 -6.69
CA VAL A 42 -27.97 -13.07 -7.04
C VAL A 42 -28.06 -12.54 -8.48
N PHE A 43 -28.06 -11.21 -8.62
CA PHE A 43 -28.12 -10.53 -9.92
C PHE A 43 -26.73 -10.31 -10.53
N VAL A 44 -25.73 -10.02 -9.69
CA VAL A 44 -24.34 -9.81 -10.11
C VAL A 44 -23.44 -10.38 -9.02
N ASP A 45 -22.46 -11.20 -9.40
CA ASP A 45 -21.41 -11.72 -8.53
C ASP A 45 -20.13 -11.83 -9.35
N LYS A 46 -19.29 -10.79 -9.29
CA LYS A 46 -18.10 -10.70 -10.12
C LYS A 46 -16.98 -9.90 -9.47
N ARG A 47 -15.76 -10.13 -9.96
CA ARG A 47 -14.61 -9.28 -9.66
C ARG A 47 -14.87 -7.85 -10.17
N ASN A 48 -14.56 -6.87 -9.35
CA ASN A 48 -14.56 -5.46 -9.72
C ASN A 48 -13.13 -4.96 -9.84
N ALA A 49 -12.85 -4.11 -10.82
CA ALA A 49 -11.55 -3.48 -10.94
C ALA A 49 -11.31 -2.56 -9.74
N ILE A 50 -10.15 -2.72 -9.08
CA ILE A 50 -9.71 -1.76 -8.06
C ILE A 50 -9.22 -0.53 -8.79
N HIS A 51 -9.75 0.64 -8.43
CA HIS A 51 -9.16 1.89 -8.87
C HIS A 51 -7.90 2.17 -8.04
N TYR A 52 -6.73 1.79 -8.55
CA TYR A 52 -5.49 1.81 -7.78
C TYR A 52 -5.13 3.19 -7.21
N GLU A 53 -5.42 4.28 -7.93
CA GLU A 53 -5.23 5.65 -7.42
C GLU A 53 -6.05 5.88 -6.14
N ASN A 54 -7.37 5.69 -6.18
CA ASN A 54 -8.24 5.79 -5.00
C ASN A 54 -7.79 4.85 -3.88
N PHE A 55 -7.46 3.60 -4.20
CA PHE A 55 -6.98 2.64 -3.21
C PHE A 55 -5.69 3.12 -2.54
N SER A 56 -4.70 3.56 -3.32
CA SER A 56 -3.41 4.05 -2.80
C SER A 56 -3.60 5.24 -1.85
N ASN A 57 -4.51 6.17 -2.20
CA ASN A 57 -4.77 7.35 -1.40
C ASN A 57 -5.50 6.97 -0.10
N SER A 58 -6.52 6.12 -0.17
CA SER A 58 -7.21 5.60 1.01
C SER A 58 -6.27 4.83 1.94
N LEU A 59 -5.36 4.03 1.40
CA LEU A 59 -4.36 3.30 2.18
C LEU A 59 -3.39 4.25 2.88
N ALA A 60 -2.85 5.24 2.17
CA ALA A 60 -1.95 6.23 2.75
C ALA A 60 -2.63 7.06 3.86
N GLN A 61 -3.90 7.41 3.69
CA GLN A 61 -4.70 8.08 4.72
C GLN A 61 -4.94 7.19 5.94
N ALA A 62 -5.28 5.92 5.76
CA ALA A 62 -5.43 4.97 6.86
C ALA A 62 -4.12 4.85 7.66
N MET A 63 -2.99 4.75 6.96
CA MET A 63 -1.67 4.64 7.57
C MET A 63 -1.18 5.95 8.23
N SER A 64 -1.76 7.12 7.95
CA SER A 64 -1.30 8.42 8.50
C SER A 64 -2.15 8.94 9.67
N ASN A 65 -2.79 8.02 10.38
CA ASN A 65 -3.74 8.27 11.46
C ASN A 65 -4.90 9.17 11.07
N LYS A 66 -5.71 8.65 10.16
CA LYS A 66 -7.07 9.15 9.92
C LYS A 66 -8.14 8.07 10.20
N ASN A 67 -7.72 6.85 10.58
CA ASN A 67 -8.44 5.82 11.36
C ASN A 67 -7.51 4.60 11.61
N LEU A 68 -7.98 3.54 12.29
CA LEU A 68 -7.24 2.32 12.71
C LEU A 68 -6.11 1.87 11.75
N GLY A 69 -4.91 1.58 12.29
CA GLY A 69 -3.79 1.02 11.51
C GLY A 69 -2.74 2.03 11.03
N HIS A 70 -2.38 3.01 11.87
CA HIS A 70 -1.53 4.13 11.48
C HIS A 70 -0.10 4.10 12.03
N ILE A 71 0.77 4.81 11.33
CA ILE A 71 2.13 5.16 11.73
C ILE A 71 2.02 6.09 12.94
N TYR A 72 2.26 5.54 14.11
CA TYR A 72 2.21 6.26 15.38
C TYR A 72 3.59 6.81 15.79
N LYS A 73 4.60 5.96 15.67
CA LYS A 73 5.97 6.20 16.14
C LYS A 73 6.96 5.74 15.10
N MET A 74 8.04 6.50 14.93
CA MET A 74 9.21 6.06 14.17
C MET A 74 10.38 5.91 15.13
N GLY A 75 11.01 4.73 15.11
CA GLY A 75 12.24 4.42 15.82
C GLY A 75 13.35 4.18 14.80
N PHE A 76 14.47 4.86 14.98
CA PHE A 76 15.68 4.67 14.19
C PHE A 76 16.75 4.04 15.08
N GLY A 77 17.44 3.06 14.53
CA GLY A 77 18.61 2.49 15.17
C GLY A 77 19.91 3.06 14.61
N ASN A 78 21.03 2.66 15.20
CA ASN A 78 22.37 2.98 14.68
C ASN A 78 22.72 2.32 13.33
N GLY A 79 21.82 1.49 12.79
CA GLY A 79 21.90 0.93 11.44
C GLY A 79 23.00 -0.13 11.27
N GLY A 80 22.86 -0.95 10.23
CA GLY A 80 23.89 -1.92 9.83
C GLY A 80 24.97 -1.33 8.91
N SER A 81 24.87 -0.05 8.57
CA SER A 81 25.78 0.62 7.64
C SER A 81 25.92 2.11 7.96
N SER A 82 27.11 2.67 7.73
CA SER A 82 27.36 4.12 7.78
C SER A 82 27.95 4.60 6.46
N VAL A 83 27.61 5.82 6.04
CA VAL A 83 28.18 6.47 4.87
C VAL A 83 29.06 7.62 5.34
N ASP A 84 30.32 7.65 4.90
CA ASP A 84 31.22 8.75 5.23
C ASP A 84 31.01 9.96 4.30
N PRO A 85 31.57 11.15 4.62
CA PRO A 85 31.44 12.34 3.77
C PRO A 85 32.02 12.22 2.36
N THR A 86 32.81 11.17 2.08
CA THR A 86 33.37 10.86 0.76
C THR A 86 32.51 9.86 -0.03
N GLY A 87 31.44 9.34 0.58
CA GLY A 87 30.51 8.39 -0.02
C GLY A 87 30.91 6.93 0.17
N ILE A 88 31.93 6.62 0.99
CA ILE A 88 32.29 5.23 1.29
C ILE A 88 31.25 4.65 2.25
N ILE A 89 30.68 3.52 1.84
CA ILE A 89 29.71 2.77 2.65
C ILE A 89 30.46 1.71 3.45
N THR A 90 30.38 1.81 4.78
CA THR A 90 30.89 0.78 5.70
C THR A 90 29.73 -0.08 6.17
N TYR A 91 29.83 -1.39 5.98
CA TYR A 91 28.87 -2.36 6.54
C TYR A 91 29.39 -2.86 7.89
N LEU A 92 28.56 -2.73 8.92
CA LEU A 92 28.87 -3.21 10.26
C LEU A 92 28.45 -4.69 10.34
N PRO A 93 29.36 -5.62 10.67
CA PRO A 93 29.00 -7.03 10.82
C PRO A 93 28.02 -7.22 11.99
N PRO A 94 26.98 -8.06 11.83
CA PRO A 94 25.98 -8.28 12.88
C PRO A 94 26.63 -8.91 14.13
N ASN A 95 26.46 -8.26 15.28
CA ASN A 95 27.02 -8.73 16.55
C ASN A 95 25.90 -9.39 17.38
N THR A 96 25.76 -10.72 17.28
CA THR A 96 24.67 -11.49 17.90
C THR A 96 24.99 -12.05 19.28
N THR A 97 26.19 -11.82 19.83
CA THR A 97 26.60 -12.37 21.13
C THR A 97 27.54 -11.42 21.90
N GLY A 98 27.01 -10.57 22.80
CA GLY A 98 27.83 -9.80 23.76
C GLY A 98 27.07 -8.69 24.52
N THR A 99 27.56 -8.32 25.71
CA THR A 99 26.97 -7.29 26.60
C THR A 99 26.94 -5.86 26.01
N ASN A 100 27.76 -5.60 24.97
CA ASN A 100 27.78 -4.35 24.18
C ASN A 100 27.27 -4.60 22.75
N ALA A 101 26.15 -5.31 22.62
CA ALA A 101 25.46 -5.51 21.34
C ALA A 101 24.75 -4.22 20.92
N ASP A 102 25.52 -3.19 20.58
CA ASP A 102 24.96 -1.88 20.24
C ASP A 102 24.30 -1.87 18.86
N LEU A 103 24.56 -2.85 17.98
CA LEU A 103 23.95 -2.93 16.65
C LEU A 103 22.45 -3.19 16.72
N TYR A 104 21.67 -2.40 15.99
CA TYR A 104 20.19 -2.42 15.98
C TYR A 104 19.54 -1.93 17.29
N ASN A 105 20.25 -1.14 18.10
CA ASN A 105 19.64 -0.45 19.23
C ASN A 105 18.91 0.83 18.77
N GLU A 106 17.72 1.12 19.30
CA GLU A 106 16.95 2.35 19.04
C GLU A 106 17.74 3.55 19.61
N THR A 107 18.33 4.37 18.73
CA THR A 107 19.08 5.58 19.12
C THR A 107 18.21 6.82 19.12
N TYR A 108 17.10 6.78 18.38
CA TYR A 108 16.16 7.87 18.29
C TYR A 108 14.75 7.34 18.11
N THR A 109 13.82 7.86 18.90
CA THR A 109 12.39 7.61 18.74
C THR A 109 11.63 8.92 18.81
N LYS A 110 10.63 9.06 17.94
CA LYS A 110 9.70 10.19 18.00
C LYS A 110 8.28 9.72 17.68
N VAL A 111 7.32 10.23 18.44
CA VAL A 111 5.90 10.14 18.09
C VAL A 111 5.67 11.12 16.95
N VAL A 112 5.30 10.60 15.78
CA VAL A 112 5.19 11.37 14.53
C VAL A 112 3.74 11.65 14.13
N ASP A 113 2.81 10.95 14.77
CA ASP A 113 1.39 11.27 14.71
C ASP A 113 1.13 12.64 15.35
N ASP A 114 0.68 13.58 14.51
CA ASP A 114 0.38 14.96 14.88
C ASP A 114 -0.88 15.09 15.75
N THR A 115 -1.73 14.06 15.76
CA THR A 115 -2.94 14.00 16.60
C THR A 115 -2.70 13.33 17.95
N ALA A 116 -1.56 12.64 18.14
CA ALA A 116 -1.26 11.92 19.37
C ALA A 116 -0.97 12.88 20.54
N ALA A 117 -1.61 12.66 21.68
CA ALA A 117 -1.32 13.41 22.92
C ALA A 117 0.13 13.23 23.41
N ALA A 118 0.78 12.14 23.02
CA ALA A 118 2.19 11.86 23.33
C ALA A 118 3.18 12.61 22.40
N ASN A 119 2.69 13.33 21.39
CA ASN A 119 3.53 14.16 20.53
C ASN A 119 3.90 15.46 21.25
N THR A 120 5.14 15.53 21.72
CA THR A 120 5.67 16.69 22.46
C THR A 120 6.06 17.87 21.57
N ASP A 121 5.97 17.72 20.25
CA ASP A 121 6.44 18.71 19.26
C ASP A 121 5.56 18.76 17.99
N PRO A 122 4.26 19.05 18.14
CA PRO A 122 3.28 18.97 17.05
C PRO A 122 3.45 20.06 15.97
N SER A 123 4.26 21.09 16.23
CA SER A 123 4.52 22.16 15.24
C SER A 123 5.52 21.72 14.16
N ARG A 124 6.43 20.80 14.50
CA ARG A 124 7.46 20.25 13.60
C ARG A 124 7.16 18.83 13.15
N ASN A 125 6.41 18.07 13.95
CA ASN A 125 5.98 16.71 13.63
C ASN A 125 4.71 16.71 12.79
N LYS A 126 4.82 16.27 11.54
CA LYS A 126 3.67 16.18 10.63
C LYS A 126 3.74 14.89 9.83
N LEU A 127 2.64 14.16 9.84
CA LEU A 127 2.33 13.16 8.82
C LEU A 127 1.40 13.80 7.81
N THR A 128 1.86 13.92 6.57
CA THR A 128 1.03 14.44 5.48
C THR A 128 0.91 13.40 4.38
N VAL A 129 -0.29 13.22 3.86
CA VAL A 129 -0.55 12.40 2.69
C VAL A 129 -0.43 13.28 1.46
N SER A 130 0.50 12.96 0.57
CA SER A 130 0.72 13.68 -0.69
C SER A 130 0.36 12.78 -1.86
N HIS A 131 -0.64 13.20 -2.63
CA HIS A 131 -1.12 12.47 -3.79
C HIS A 131 -1.12 13.36 -5.02
N THR A 132 -0.64 12.84 -6.15
CA THR A 132 -0.70 13.52 -7.45
C THR A 132 -1.71 12.80 -8.33
N SER A 133 -2.74 13.51 -8.80
CA SER A 133 -3.80 12.88 -9.60
C SER A 133 -3.25 12.24 -10.87
N GLY A 134 -3.81 11.08 -11.22
CA GLY A 134 -3.35 10.23 -12.31
C GLY A 134 -2.15 9.35 -11.94
N LYS A 135 -1.73 9.32 -10.66
CA LYS A 135 -0.72 8.38 -10.15
C LYS A 135 -1.39 7.26 -9.37
N VAL A 136 -0.89 6.05 -9.51
CA VAL A 136 -1.37 4.86 -8.77
C VAL A 136 -0.65 4.63 -7.44
N TYR A 137 0.08 5.64 -6.97
CA TYR A 137 0.79 5.63 -5.71
C TYR A 137 0.49 6.92 -4.95
N THR A 138 0.63 6.84 -3.63
CA THR A 138 0.45 7.97 -2.73
C THR A 138 1.56 7.93 -1.69
N ASP A 139 2.16 9.09 -1.43
CA ASP A 139 3.27 9.21 -0.49
C ASP A 139 2.77 9.64 0.88
N ILE A 140 3.34 9.05 1.93
CA ILE A 140 3.22 9.54 3.30
C ILE A 140 4.52 10.28 3.62
N VAL A 141 4.44 11.59 3.76
CA VAL A 141 5.58 12.43 4.11
C VAL A 141 5.58 12.63 5.61
N CYS A 142 6.64 12.15 6.25
CA CYS A 142 6.91 12.40 7.66
C CYS A 142 7.97 13.48 7.80
N THR A 143 7.65 14.58 8.49
CA THR A 143 8.61 15.62 8.87
C THR A 143 8.74 15.67 10.38
N CYS A 144 9.96 15.83 10.91
CA CYS A 144 10.26 15.81 12.34
C CYS A 144 11.40 16.76 12.72
#